data_AF-A0A8B8TD71-F1
#
_entry.id   AF-A0A8B8TD71-F1
#
_cell.length_a   1.000
_cell.length_b   1.000
_cell.length_c   1.000
_cell.angle_alpha   90.00
_cell.angle_beta   90.00
_cell.angle_gamma   90.00
#
_symmetry.space_group_name_H-M   'P 1'
#
loop_
_entity.id
_entity.type
_entity.pdbx_description
1 polymer ?
#
loop_
_entity_poly.entity_id
_entity_poly.type
_entity_poly.pdbx_seq_one_letter_code
_entity_poly.pdbx_strand_id
1 'polypeptide(L)'
;MEGTSAEEATCWQERKTASLPPGGSHPALLDISWFTDSMEAGHPVPVEGRHRLEVAVPRKELPSPAWMPPYACQRPTPLTHHNTSLSDALETLAEAAGFDRSEGRQLSFCRAASVLKALPGPVTALSQLQGLPHFGEHSRRVVQELLEHGVCEEVERVRLSERYQIMKLFTQIFGVGVKTADRWYREGLRTLDDLREQPQRLTQQQKAGLRHHQDLSALIQRSDAEALHQVVEAAVGQALPGATVTLAGGFRRGKLQGHDVDFLITHPQEGREAGLLPRVMCCLKKQGLVLYHQHQCSQQRDPAHPARQNHIMDAFERSFCIFRLPQPPGADVEGCQKPCPTWKAVRVDLVVAPSSQFPFALLGWTGSKHFERELRRFSRKERGLWLNSHGLFDPEQKTIFHVTSEEDIFRYLGLEYLPPEQRNA
;
A
#
# COMPACT_ATOMS: atom_id res chain seq x y z
N MET A 1 -51.47 2.51 -17.39
CA MET A 1 -50.89 1.17 -17.50
C MET A 1 -50.22 0.89 -16.17
N GLU A 2 -50.89 0.18 -15.26
CA GLU A 2 -50.24 -0.29 -14.03
C GLU A 2 -49.57 -1.63 -14.33
N GLY A 3 -48.30 -1.79 -13.98
CA GLY A 3 -47.54 -3.03 -14.16
C GLY A 3 -46.59 -3.10 -15.36
N THR A 4 -46.35 -2.01 -16.09
CA THR A 4 -45.38 -1.97 -17.20
C THR A 4 -43.97 -1.71 -16.68
N SER A 5 -43.01 -2.53 -17.09
CA SER A 5 -41.58 -2.34 -16.76
C SER A 5 -40.98 -1.11 -17.47
N ALA A 6 -39.87 -0.59 -16.94
CA ALA A 6 -39.17 0.55 -17.56
C ALA A 6 -38.69 0.25 -19.00
N GLU A 7 -38.32 -1.01 -19.26
CA GLU A 7 -37.89 -1.50 -20.58
C GLU A 7 -39.05 -1.49 -21.58
N GLU A 8 -40.24 -1.94 -21.16
CA GLU A 8 -41.45 -1.93 -21.99
C GLU A 8 -41.91 -0.50 -22.31
N ALA A 9 -41.83 0.41 -21.33
CA ALA A 9 -42.16 1.82 -21.53
C ALA A 9 -41.23 2.50 -22.55
N THR A 10 -39.93 2.19 -22.48
CA THR A 10 -38.92 2.71 -23.42
C THR A 10 -39.11 2.14 -24.82
N CYS A 11 -39.32 0.82 -24.94
CA CYS A 11 -39.58 0.17 -26.22
C CYS A 11 -40.86 0.70 -26.89
N TRP A 12 -41.90 0.99 -26.10
CA TRP A 12 -43.10 1.65 -26.60
C TRP A 12 -42.82 3.06 -27.13
N GLN A 13 -42.04 3.86 -26.41
CA GLN A 13 -41.67 5.22 -26.81
C GLN A 13 -40.85 5.22 -28.11
N GLU A 14 -39.90 4.30 -28.25
CA GLU A 14 -39.09 4.13 -29.47
C GLU A 14 -39.95 3.73 -30.68
N ARG A 15 -40.87 2.76 -30.51
CA ARG A 15 -41.81 2.34 -31.57
C ARG A 15 -42.74 3.47 -32.01
N LYS A 16 -43.20 4.30 -31.07
CA LYS A 16 -44.02 5.48 -31.37
C LYS A 16 -43.23 6.60 -32.01
N THR A 17 -41.95 6.74 -31.67
CA THR A 17 -41.05 7.73 -32.28
C THR A 17 -40.67 7.36 -33.71
N ALA A 18 -40.47 6.07 -34.00
CA ALA A 18 -40.17 5.57 -35.34
C ALA A 18 -41.34 5.67 -36.34
N SER A 19 -42.57 5.88 -35.86
CA SER A 19 -43.78 5.97 -36.68
C SER A 19 -44.26 7.40 -36.94
N LEU A 20 -43.51 8.42 -36.47
CA LEU A 20 -43.87 9.83 -36.65
C LEU A 20 -43.10 10.47 -37.83
N PRO A 21 -43.76 11.32 -38.65
CA PRO A 21 -43.09 12.09 -39.70
C PRO A 21 -42.12 13.12 -39.09
N PRO A 22 -41.06 13.52 -39.82
CA PRO A 22 -40.06 14.46 -39.33
C PRO A 22 -40.70 15.82 -39.04
N GLY A 23 -40.85 16.16 -37.75
CA GLY A 23 -41.48 17.39 -37.25
C GLY A 23 -42.58 17.21 -36.19
N GLY A 24 -42.96 15.96 -35.85
CA GLY A 24 -43.92 15.70 -34.78
C GLY A 24 -43.32 15.78 -33.37
N SER A 25 -44.04 16.39 -32.43
CA SER A 25 -43.65 16.42 -31.00
C SER A 25 -43.60 15.01 -30.42
N HIS A 26 -42.45 14.62 -29.88
CA HIS A 26 -42.26 13.30 -29.27
C HIS A 26 -43.05 13.18 -27.95
N PRO A 27 -43.73 12.05 -27.69
CA PRO A 27 -44.37 11.82 -26.41
C PRO A 27 -43.31 11.76 -25.29
N ALA A 28 -43.49 12.58 -24.25
CA ALA A 28 -42.63 12.58 -23.07
C ALA A 28 -43.11 11.51 -22.08
N LEU A 29 -42.17 10.72 -21.54
CA LEU A 29 -42.41 9.84 -20.40
C LEU A 29 -42.26 10.67 -19.14
N LEU A 30 -43.35 10.79 -18.38
CA LEU A 30 -43.44 11.60 -17.18
C LEU A 30 -43.57 10.69 -15.96
N ASP A 31 -42.96 11.11 -14.85
CA ASP A 31 -43.20 10.48 -13.56
C ASP A 31 -44.49 11.05 -12.90
N ILE A 32 -44.88 10.44 -11.77
CA ILE A 32 -46.14 10.76 -11.09
C ILE A 32 -46.21 12.19 -10.52
N SER A 33 -45.07 12.86 -10.36
CA SER A 33 -45.03 14.26 -9.88
C SER A 33 -45.78 15.19 -10.82
N TRP A 34 -45.67 15.02 -12.14
CA TRP A 34 -46.40 15.86 -13.10
C TRP A 34 -47.92 15.75 -12.97
N PHE A 35 -48.41 14.53 -12.70
CA PHE A 35 -49.83 14.29 -12.47
C PHE A 35 -50.28 14.96 -11.18
N THR A 36 -49.50 14.82 -10.11
CA THR A 36 -49.75 15.46 -8.81
C THR A 36 -49.81 16.99 -8.95
N ASP A 37 -48.81 17.61 -9.58
CA ASP A 37 -48.74 19.06 -9.79
C ASP A 37 -49.91 19.57 -10.67
N SER A 38 -50.31 18.79 -11.69
CA SER A 38 -51.45 19.12 -12.55
C SER A 38 -52.79 19.05 -11.81
N MET A 39 -52.94 18.09 -10.89
CA MET A 39 -54.14 17.96 -10.07
C MET A 39 -54.24 19.08 -9.04
N GLU A 40 -53.12 19.50 -8.45
CA GLU A 40 -53.08 20.64 -7.53
C GLU A 40 -53.42 21.97 -8.24
N ALA A 41 -52.89 22.18 -9.44
CA ALA A 41 -53.17 23.36 -10.24
C ALA A 41 -54.59 23.39 -10.86
N GLY A 42 -55.31 22.27 -10.85
CA GLY A 42 -56.62 22.12 -11.50
C GLY A 42 -56.56 22.15 -13.03
N HIS A 43 -55.37 22.14 -13.63
CA HIS A 43 -55.13 22.06 -15.06
C HIS A 43 -53.74 21.44 -15.35
N PRO A 44 -53.51 20.87 -16.55
CA PRO A 44 -52.19 20.36 -16.91
C PRO A 44 -51.11 21.44 -16.80
N VAL A 45 -50.04 21.17 -16.05
CA VAL A 45 -48.91 22.09 -15.92
C VAL A 45 -47.86 21.84 -17.02
N PRO A 46 -47.03 22.84 -17.39
CA PRO A 46 -45.93 22.62 -18.31
C PRO A 46 -44.99 21.49 -17.86
N VAL A 47 -44.49 20.70 -18.81
CA VAL A 47 -43.53 19.63 -18.53
C VAL A 47 -42.15 20.26 -18.28
N GLU A 48 -41.64 20.13 -17.07
CA GLU A 48 -40.31 20.56 -16.66
C GLU A 48 -39.35 19.36 -16.60
N GLY A 49 -38.04 19.63 -16.44
CA GLY A 49 -37.05 18.55 -16.32
C GLY A 49 -37.34 17.59 -15.18
N ARG A 50 -37.81 18.11 -14.04
CA ARG A 50 -38.18 17.33 -12.84
C ARG A 50 -39.38 16.39 -13.03
N HIS A 51 -40.17 16.60 -14.08
CA HIS A 51 -41.37 15.81 -14.38
C HIS A 51 -41.06 14.61 -15.29
N ARG A 52 -39.83 14.50 -15.81
CA ARG A 52 -39.46 13.51 -16.81
C ARG A 52 -38.87 12.27 -16.14
N LEU A 53 -39.39 11.12 -16.53
CA LEU A 53 -38.87 9.83 -16.08
C LEU A 53 -37.47 9.61 -16.68
N GLU A 54 -36.42 9.65 -15.87
CA GLU A 54 -35.07 9.28 -16.28
C GLU A 54 -34.96 7.76 -16.35
N VAL A 55 -35.19 7.17 -17.52
CA VAL A 55 -34.90 5.75 -17.73
C VAL A 55 -33.39 5.58 -17.85
N ALA A 56 -32.79 4.85 -16.91
CA ALA A 56 -31.41 4.43 -17.00
C ALA A 56 -31.22 3.56 -18.26
N VAL A 57 -30.68 4.15 -19.32
CA VAL A 57 -30.28 3.41 -20.52
C VAL A 57 -29.27 2.34 -20.08
N PRO A 58 -29.44 1.05 -20.47
CA PRO A 58 -28.42 0.05 -20.22
C PRO A 58 -27.11 0.55 -20.80
N ARG A 59 -26.12 0.80 -19.95
CA ARG A 59 -24.78 1.15 -20.41
C ARG A 59 -24.34 0.04 -21.36
N LYS A 60 -24.04 0.44 -22.59
CA LYS A 60 -23.34 -0.33 -23.62
C LYS A 60 -22.41 -1.33 -22.92
N GLU A 61 -22.61 -2.62 -23.17
CA GLU A 61 -21.82 -3.70 -22.55
C GLU A 61 -20.35 -3.29 -22.47
N LEU A 62 -19.82 -3.32 -21.25
CA LEU A 62 -18.40 -3.11 -21.01
C LEU A 62 -17.60 -4.06 -21.92
N PRO A 63 -16.46 -3.61 -22.48
CA PRO A 63 -15.62 -4.49 -23.28
C PRO A 63 -15.29 -5.75 -22.45
N SER A 64 -15.22 -6.89 -23.13
CA SER A 64 -14.82 -8.23 -22.68
C SER A 64 -14.08 -8.25 -21.33
N PRO A 65 -14.36 -9.21 -20.42
CA PRO A 65 -13.78 -9.24 -19.08
C PRO A 65 -12.28 -8.94 -19.15
N ALA A 66 -11.89 -7.81 -18.56
CA ALA A 66 -10.54 -7.29 -18.69
C ALA A 66 -9.57 -8.39 -18.28
N TRP A 67 -8.81 -8.92 -19.24
CA TRP A 67 -7.80 -9.93 -18.97
C TRP A 67 -6.76 -9.31 -18.04
N MET A 68 -6.73 -9.78 -16.79
CA MET A 68 -5.86 -9.25 -15.74
C MET A 68 -4.77 -10.26 -15.39
N PRO A 69 -3.48 -9.90 -15.54
CA PRO A 69 -2.38 -10.78 -15.15
C PRO A 69 -2.41 -11.14 -13.65
N PRO A 70 -2.10 -12.40 -13.28
CA PRO A 70 -2.17 -12.83 -11.89
C PRO A 70 -1.05 -12.25 -11.01
N TYR A 71 0.10 -11.86 -11.56
CA TYR A 71 1.23 -11.34 -10.79
C TYR A 71 1.22 -9.81 -10.71
N ALA A 72 1.47 -9.26 -9.53
CA ALA A 72 1.53 -7.80 -9.33
C ALA A 72 2.61 -7.12 -10.16
N CYS A 73 3.72 -7.82 -10.43
CA CYS A 73 4.80 -7.31 -11.27
C CYS A 73 4.46 -7.19 -12.76
N GLN A 74 3.26 -7.63 -13.18
CA GLN A 74 2.77 -7.55 -14.56
C GLN A 74 1.66 -6.51 -14.73
N ARG A 75 1.32 -5.75 -13.67
CA ARG A 75 0.23 -4.78 -13.72
C ARG A 75 0.66 -3.44 -13.11
N PRO A 76 0.46 -2.32 -13.81
CA PRO A 76 0.64 -1.01 -13.21
C PRO A 76 -0.38 -0.83 -12.09
N THR A 77 0.10 -0.52 -10.88
CA THR A 77 -0.75 -0.23 -9.73
C THR A 77 -0.44 1.17 -9.20
N PRO A 78 -1.28 2.17 -9.54
CA PRO A 78 -1.07 3.55 -9.12
C PRO A 78 -1.30 3.73 -7.61
N LEU A 79 -0.83 4.86 -7.07
CA LEU A 79 -1.06 5.20 -5.67
C LEU A 79 -2.54 5.44 -5.35
N THR A 80 -3.25 6.16 -6.22
CA THR A 80 -4.69 6.40 -6.14
C THR A 80 -5.41 5.51 -7.14
N HIS A 81 -6.53 4.91 -6.74
CA HIS A 81 -7.26 3.94 -7.54
C HIS A 81 -8.76 4.03 -7.26
N HIS A 82 -9.57 3.33 -8.05
CA HIS A 82 -11.04 3.50 -8.10
C HIS A 82 -11.83 2.64 -7.10
N ASN A 83 -11.15 1.81 -6.32
CA ASN A 83 -11.76 0.70 -5.56
C ASN A 83 -11.36 0.69 -4.09
N THR A 84 -11.12 1.87 -3.48
CA THR A 84 -10.59 2.01 -2.12
C THR A 84 -11.45 1.30 -1.07
N SER A 85 -12.77 1.49 -1.08
CA SER A 85 -13.67 0.82 -0.11
C SER A 85 -13.55 -0.71 -0.17
N LEU A 86 -13.48 -1.28 -1.38
CA LEU A 86 -13.38 -2.71 -1.61
C LEU A 86 -11.99 -3.26 -1.24
N SER A 87 -10.92 -2.55 -1.63
CA SER A 87 -9.56 -2.97 -1.26
C SER A 87 -9.32 -2.90 0.23
N ASP A 88 -9.77 -1.83 0.90
CA ASP A 88 -9.56 -1.61 2.34
C ASP A 88 -10.27 -2.67 3.18
N ALA A 89 -11.46 -3.10 2.74
CA ALA A 89 -12.18 -4.21 3.35
C ALA A 89 -11.38 -5.52 3.26
N LEU A 90 -10.89 -5.86 2.07
CA LEU A 90 -10.05 -7.06 1.89
C LEU A 90 -8.72 -6.95 2.64
N GLU A 91 -8.11 -5.77 2.71
CA GLU A 91 -6.89 -5.53 3.49
C GLU A 91 -7.13 -5.66 4.99
N THR A 92 -8.29 -5.23 5.49
CA THR A 92 -8.70 -5.44 6.89
C THR A 92 -8.75 -6.94 7.21
N LEU A 93 -9.37 -7.74 6.32
CA LEU A 93 -9.41 -9.21 6.47
C LEU A 93 -8.03 -9.85 6.32
N ALA A 94 -7.18 -9.31 5.44
CA ALA A 94 -5.80 -9.77 5.28
C ALA A 94 -4.97 -9.52 6.55
N GLU A 95 -5.10 -8.34 7.15
CA GLU A 95 -4.43 -7.96 8.39
C GLU A 95 -4.87 -8.85 9.55
N ALA A 96 -6.19 -9.03 9.73
CA ALA A 96 -6.73 -9.93 10.74
C ALA A 96 -6.24 -11.38 10.57
N ALA A 97 -6.27 -11.91 9.34
CA ALA A 97 -5.71 -13.23 9.04
C ALA A 97 -4.21 -13.31 9.38
N GLY A 98 -3.46 -12.22 9.19
CA GLY A 98 -2.06 -12.12 9.59
C GLY A 98 -1.87 -12.19 11.11
N PHE A 99 -2.74 -11.53 11.88
CA PHE A 99 -2.73 -11.61 13.35
C PHE A 99 -3.05 -13.02 13.86
N ASP A 100 -3.89 -13.76 13.15
CA ASP A 100 -4.22 -15.16 13.44
C ASP A 100 -3.22 -16.14 12.81
N ARG A 101 -2.11 -15.66 12.25
CA ARG A 101 -1.04 -16.45 11.61
C ARG A 101 -1.56 -17.35 10.48
N SER A 102 -2.67 -16.96 9.86
CA SER A 102 -3.27 -17.62 8.71
C SER A 102 -2.67 -17.08 7.41
N GLU A 103 -1.40 -17.41 7.16
CA GLU A 103 -0.60 -16.85 6.04
C GLU A 103 -1.26 -17.05 4.67
N GLY A 104 -1.89 -18.21 4.44
CA GLY A 104 -2.59 -18.49 3.19
C GLY A 104 -3.79 -17.56 2.96
N ARG A 105 -4.60 -17.32 3.99
CA ARG A 105 -5.75 -16.40 3.93
C ARG A 105 -5.29 -14.96 3.73
N GLN A 106 -4.29 -14.54 4.51
CA GLN A 106 -3.67 -13.22 4.37
C GLN A 106 -3.19 -12.99 2.92
N LEU A 107 -2.49 -13.98 2.35
CA LEU A 107 -1.99 -13.92 0.98
C LEU A 107 -3.13 -13.79 -0.05
N SER A 108 -4.19 -14.59 0.08
CA SER A 108 -5.34 -14.54 -0.81
C SER A 108 -6.03 -13.17 -0.79
N PHE A 109 -6.30 -12.62 0.39
CA PHE A 109 -6.91 -11.30 0.51
C PHE A 109 -6.01 -10.18 -0.01
N CYS A 110 -4.70 -10.20 0.29
CA CYS A 110 -3.76 -9.23 -0.28
C CYS A 110 -3.76 -9.27 -1.81
N ARG A 111 -3.83 -10.46 -2.43
CA ARG A 111 -3.85 -10.59 -3.89
C ARG A 111 -5.14 -10.05 -4.50
N ALA A 112 -6.28 -10.37 -3.90
CA ALA A 112 -7.57 -9.85 -4.35
C ALA A 112 -7.63 -8.31 -4.24
N ALA A 113 -7.19 -7.75 -3.10
CA ALA A 113 -7.09 -6.30 -2.91
C ALA A 113 -6.16 -5.66 -3.95
N SER A 114 -4.99 -6.25 -4.19
CA SER A 114 -4.02 -5.78 -5.19
C SER A 114 -4.57 -5.75 -6.61
N VAL A 115 -5.42 -6.72 -6.98
CA VAL A 115 -6.10 -6.73 -8.28
C VAL A 115 -7.07 -5.55 -8.39
N LEU A 116 -7.86 -5.26 -7.35
CA LEU A 116 -8.80 -4.12 -7.35
C LEU A 116 -8.10 -2.78 -7.50
N LYS A 117 -6.91 -2.63 -6.89
CA LYS A 117 -6.08 -1.42 -7.00
C LYS A 117 -5.58 -1.17 -8.42
N ALA A 118 -5.40 -2.22 -9.20
CA ALA A 118 -4.91 -2.15 -10.58
C ALA A 118 -6.02 -2.02 -11.63
N LEU A 119 -7.30 -2.10 -11.23
CA LEU A 119 -8.41 -1.94 -12.18
C LEU A 119 -8.51 -0.48 -12.67
N PRO A 120 -8.79 -0.25 -13.97
CA PRO A 120 -8.86 1.08 -14.56
C PRO A 120 -10.13 1.86 -14.22
N GLY A 121 -11.05 1.25 -13.46
CA GLY A 121 -12.32 1.86 -13.09
C GLY A 121 -12.95 1.20 -11.86
N PRO A 122 -14.01 1.80 -11.30
CA PRO A 122 -14.69 1.27 -10.13
C PRO A 122 -15.47 -0.01 -10.49
N VAL A 123 -15.40 -1.00 -9.59
CA VAL A 123 -16.29 -2.16 -9.61
C VAL A 123 -17.65 -1.72 -9.07
N THR A 124 -18.69 -1.95 -9.85
CA THR A 124 -20.09 -1.57 -9.58
C THR A 124 -21.04 -2.76 -9.67
N ALA A 125 -20.62 -3.87 -10.26
CA ALA A 125 -21.40 -5.10 -10.35
C ALA A 125 -20.51 -6.33 -10.15
N LEU A 126 -21.04 -7.37 -9.52
CA LEU A 126 -20.30 -8.59 -9.21
C LEU A 126 -19.80 -9.34 -10.46
N SER A 127 -20.53 -9.22 -11.58
CA SER A 127 -20.15 -9.79 -12.88
C SER A 127 -18.78 -9.29 -13.36
N GLN A 128 -18.36 -8.08 -12.98
CA GLN A 128 -17.05 -7.53 -13.32
C GLN A 128 -15.88 -8.27 -12.64
N LEU A 129 -16.15 -9.07 -11.60
CA LEU A 129 -15.15 -9.94 -10.97
C LEU A 129 -14.99 -11.29 -11.67
N GLN A 130 -15.80 -11.57 -12.69
CA GLN A 130 -15.70 -12.81 -13.46
C GLN A 130 -14.40 -12.80 -14.28
N GLY A 131 -13.62 -13.87 -14.20
CA GLY A 131 -12.32 -13.97 -14.87
C GLY A 131 -11.17 -13.26 -14.18
N LEU A 132 -11.41 -12.40 -13.17
CA LEU A 132 -10.34 -11.79 -12.39
C LEU A 132 -9.61 -12.84 -11.52
N PRO A 133 -8.27 -12.84 -11.51
CA PRO A 133 -7.51 -13.79 -10.70
C PRO A 133 -7.66 -13.48 -9.20
N HIS A 134 -7.46 -14.50 -8.37
CA HIS A 134 -7.45 -14.43 -6.90
C HIS A 134 -8.79 -14.09 -6.22
N PHE A 135 -9.86 -13.92 -6.99
CA PHE A 135 -11.21 -13.87 -6.45
C PHE A 135 -11.75 -15.29 -6.27
N GLY A 136 -11.68 -15.79 -5.03
CA GLY A 136 -12.43 -16.97 -4.60
C GLY A 136 -13.85 -16.62 -4.15
N GLU A 137 -14.65 -17.62 -3.77
CA GLU A 137 -16.01 -17.46 -3.25
C GLU A 137 -16.06 -16.43 -2.09
N HIS A 138 -15.12 -16.53 -1.14
CA HIS A 138 -15.06 -15.63 0.01
C HIS A 138 -14.82 -14.17 -0.39
N SER A 139 -13.79 -13.88 -1.21
CA SER A 139 -13.52 -12.51 -1.65
C SER A 139 -14.66 -11.94 -2.50
N ARG A 140 -15.33 -12.78 -3.31
CA ARG A 140 -16.52 -12.36 -4.07
C ARG A 140 -17.68 -11.99 -3.14
N ARG A 141 -17.97 -12.79 -2.11
CA ARG A 141 -19.00 -12.48 -1.12
C ARG A 141 -18.76 -11.13 -0.43
N VAL A 142 -17.50 -10.87 -0.01
CA VAL A 142 -17.14 -9.60 0.64
C VAL A 142 -17.41 -8.41 -0.30
N VAL A 143 -17.01 -8.51 -1.57
CA VAL A 143 -17.28 -7.44 -2.54
C VAL A 143 -18.78 -7.31 -2.82
N GLN A 144 -19.51 -8.42 -2.93
CA GLN A 144 -20.96 -8.41 -3.13
C GLN A 144 -21.67 -7.65 -2.01
N GLU A 145 -21.40 -7.99 -0.74
CA GLU A 145 -22.02 -7.31 0.41
C GLU A 145 -21.72 -5.80 0.40
N LEU A 146 -20.49 -5.41 0.06
CA LEU A 146 -20.11 -4.00 -0.03
C LEU A 146 -20.82 -3.26 -1.18
N LEU A 147 -21.06 -3.92 -2.31
CA LEU A 147 -21.79 -3.34 -3.43
C LEU A 147 -23.30 -3.20 -3.13
N GLU A 148 -23.89 -4.19 -2.45
CA GLU A 148 -25.32 -4.24 -2.15
C GLU A 148 -25.71 -3.36 -0.95
N HIS A 149 -24.89 -3.38 0.10
CA HIS A 149 -25.24 -2.77 1.40
C HIS A 149 -24.31 -1.63 1.81
N GLY A 150 -23.22 -1.39 1.08
CA GLY A 150 -22.18 -0.42 1.45
C GLY A 150 -21.28 -0.88 2.60
N VAL A 151 -21.59 -2.01 3.25
CA VAL A 151 -20.87 -2.59 4.39
C VAL A 151 -20.78 -4.11 4.24
N CYS A 152 -19.75 -4.71 4.82
CA CYS A 152 -19.62 -6.17 4.95
C CYS A 152 -19.60 -6.53 6.44
N GLU A 153 -20.53 -7.35 6.88
CA GLU A 153 -20.72 -7.67 8.30
C GLU A 153 -19.47 -8.36 8.89
N GLU A 154 -18.80 -9.19 8.11
CA GLU A 154 -17.55 -9.84 8.52
C GLU A 154 -16.44 -8.82 8.78
N VAL A 155 -16.31 -7.81 7.91
CA VAL A 155 -15.29 -6.77 8.04
C VAL A 155 -15.56 -5.91 9.27
N GLU A 156 -16.81 -5.50 9.49
CA GLU A 156 -17.18 -4.72 10.66
C GLU A 156 -17.02 -5.51 11.96
N ARG A 157 -17.39 -6.80 11.97
CA ARG A 157 -17.12 -7.70 13.11
C ARG A 157 -15.63 -7.80 13.43
N VAL A 158 -14.77 -7.87 12.41
CA VAL A 158 -13.31 -7.87 12.61
C VAL A 158 -12.85 -6.54 13.21
N ARG A 159 -13.27 -5.40 12.65
CA ARG A 159 -12.91 -4.05 13.13
C ARG A 159 -13.33 -3.81 14.58
N LEU A 160 -14.49 -4.31 14.97
CA LEU A 160 -15.04 -4.16 16.31
C LEU A 160 -14.52 -5.22 17.29
N SER A 161 -13.83 -6.26 16.82
CA SER A 161 -13.31 -7.29 17.72
C SER A 161 -12.17 -6.75 18.58
N GLU A 162 -12.24 -7.01 19.89
CA GLU A 162 -11.18 -6.69 20.85
C GLU A 162 -9.84 -7.24 20.35
N ARG A 163 -9.83 -8.51 19.93
CA ARG A 163 -8.65 -9.19 19.40
C ARG A 163 -7.94 -8.38 18.30
N TYR A 164 -8.67 -7.93 17.29
CA TYR A 164 -8.09 -7.18 16.17
C TYR A 164 -7.57 -5.82 16.63
N GLN A 165 -8.34 -5.08 17.42
CA GLN A 165 -7.96 -3.75 17.91
C GLN A 165 -6.68 -3.79 18.74
N ILE A 166 -6.57 -4.75 19.66
CA ILE A 166 -5.41 -4.88 20.54
C ILE A 166 -4.18 -5.38 19.77
N MET A 167 -4.37 -6.31 18.84
CA MET A 167 -3.27 -6.74 17.96
C MET A 167 -2.75 -5.61 17.09
N LYS A 168 -3.66 -4.81 16.52
CA LYS A 168 -3.31 -3.63 15.73
C LYS A 168 -2.56 -2.61 16.57
N LEU A 169 -3.06 -2.28 17.77
CA LEU A 169 -2.41 -1.39 18.72
C LEU A 169 -0.98 -1.86 19.05
N PHE A 170 -0.81 -3.13 19.42
CA PHE A 170 0.49 -3.64 19.82
C PHE A 170 1.47 -3.76 18.66
N THR A 171 1.02 -4.17 17.48
CA THR A 171 1.91 -4.32 16.31
C THR A 171 2.31 -2.98 15.67
N GLN A 172 1.64 -1.88 16.00
CA GLN A 172 2.07 -0.53 15.65
C GLN A 172 3.27 -0.03 16.48
N ILE A 173 3.56 -0.67 17.61
CA ILE A 173 4.73 -0.34 18.42
C ILE A 173 6.00 -0.82 17.71
N PHE A 174 6.92 0.11 17.44
CA PHE A 174 8.23 -0.24 16.88
C PHE A 174 8.96 -1.29 17.73
N GLY A 175 9.36 -2.40 17.11
CA GLY A 175 9.97 -3.56 17.76
C GLY A 175 8.99 -4.63 18.24
N VAL A 176 7.70 -4.52 17.90
CA VAL A 176 6.67 -5.50 18.24
C VAL A 176 6.10 -6.15 16.97
N GLY A 177 6.42 -7.43 16.77
CA GLY A 177 5.80 -8.24 15.72
C GLY A 177 4.60 -9.04 16.24
N VAL A 178 3.87 -9.68 15.31
CA VAL A 178 2.67 -10.48 15.58
C VAL A 178 2.88 -11.47 16.73
N LYS A 179 4.00 -12.21 16.77
CA LYS A 179 4.28 -13.19 17.83
C LYS A 179 4.32 -12.57 19.24
N THR A 180 4.92 -11.38 19.34
CA THR A 180 5.03 -10.65 20.62
C THR A 180 3.69 -10.09 21.04
N ALA A 181 2.97 -9.43 20.12
CA ALA A 181 1.64 -8.88 20.37
C ALA A 181 0.63 -9.97 20.78
N ASP A 182 0.67 -11.10 20.09
CA ASP A 182 -0.17 -12.26 20.35
C ASP A 182 0.12 -12.90 21.72
N ARG A 183 1.40 -12.99 22.11
CA ARG A 183 1.77 -13.39 23.46
C ARG A 183 1.21 -12.43 24.51
N TRP A 184 1.39 -11.12 24.35
CA TRP A 184 0.87 -10.11 25.27
C TRP A 184 -0.65 -10.15 25.39
N TYR A 185 -1.36 -10.33 24.27
CA TYR A 185 -2.80 -10.48 24.27
C TYR A 185 -3.26 -11.70 25.10
N ARG A 186 -2.61 -12.86 24.94
CA ARG A 186 -2.91 -14.07 25.73
C ARG A 186 -2.60 -13.92 27.21
N GLU A 187 -1.64 -13.07 27.56
CA GLU A 187 -1.30 -12.74 28.95
C GLU A 187 -2.29 -11.74 29.58
N GLY A 188 -3.31 -11.28 28.85
CA GLY A 188 -4.34 -10.36 29.35
C GLY A 188 -4.02 -8.89 29.16
N LEU A 189 -2.89 -8.54 28.52
CA LEU A 189 -2.53 -7.15 28.25
C LEU A 189 -3.41 -6.60 27.12
N ARG A 190 -3.88 -5.36 27.29
CA ARG A 190 -4.80 -4.66 26.39
C ARG A 190 -4.35 -3.25 26.03
N THR A 191 -3.68 -2.56 26.94
CA THR A 191 -3.32 -1.15 26.75
C THR A 191 -1.82 -0.93 26.60
N LEU A 192 -1.42 0.25 26.12
CA LEU A 192 -0.01 0.66 26.15
C LEU A 192 0.50 0.85 27.58
N ASP A 193 -0.37 1.18 28.53
CA ASP A 193 -0.01 1.39 29.93
C ASP A 193 0.32 0.06 30.62
N ASP A 194 -0.41 -1.01 30.31
CA ASP A 194 -0.09 -2.37 30.80
C ASP A 194 1.35 -2.77 30.42
N LEU A 195 1.82 -2.32 29.24
CA LEU A 195 3.19 -2.54 28.78
C LEU A 195 4.20 -1.64 29.51
N ARG A 196 3.83 -0.38 29.78
CA ARG A 196 4.67 0.60 30.50
C ARG A 196 4.87 0.22 31.97
N GLU A 197 3.90 -0.45 32.57
CA GLU A 197 3.97 -0.97 33.94
C GLU A 197 4.91 -2.17 34.08
N GLN A 198 5.32 -2.80 32.97
CA GLN A 198 6.20 -3.97 32.97
C GLN A 198 7.50 -3.76 32.16
N PRO A 199 8.27 -2.68 32.39
CA PRO A 199 9.38 -2.27 31.53
C PRO A 199 10.53 -3.30 31.48
N GLN A 200 10.68 -4.13 32.50
CA GLN A 200 11.66 -5.22 32.58
C GLN A 200 11.43 -6.30 31.51
N ARG A 201 10.20 -6.45 30.99
CA ARG A 201 9.85 -7.46 29.99
C ARG A 201 10.10 -6.99 28.55
N LEU A 202 10.45 -5.71 28.36
CA LEU A 202 10.58 -5.07 27.06
C LEU A 202 12.04 -5.05 26.59
N THR A 203 12.25 -5.33 25.30
CA THR A 203 13.54 -5.10 24.66
C THR A 203 13.86 -3.60 24.56
N GLN A 204 15.12 -3.24 24.33
CA GLN A 204 15.49 -1.82 24.14
C GLN A 204 14.76 -1.19 22.94
N GLN A 205 14.52 -1.96 21.88
CA GLN A 205 13.74 -1.52 20.72
C GLN A 205 12.29 -1.20 21.12
N GLN A 206 11.65 -2.11 21.87
CA GLN A 206 10.27 -1.93 22.34
C GLN A 206 10.14 -0.77 23.31
N LYS A 207 11.13 -0.58 24.21
CA LYS A 207 11.18 0.59 25.10
C LYS A 207 11.24 1.89 24.31
N ALA A 208 12.06 1.95 23.27
CA ALA A 208 12.15 3.12 22.40
C ALA A 208 10.85 3.33 21.60
N GLY A 209 10.26 2.26 21.07
CA GLY A 209 8.97 2.29 20.38
C GLY A 209 7.83 2.80 21.25
N LEU A 210 7.72 2.32 22.49
CA LEU A 210 6.70 2.80 23.45
C LEU A 210 6.95 4.25 23.89
N ARG A 211 8.21 4.62 24.12
CA ARG A 211 8.58 5.98 24.55
C ARG A 211 8.17 7.03 23.50
N HIS A 212 8.34 6.71 22.23
CA HIS A 212 8.07 7.61 21.11
C HIS A 212 6.78 7.26 20.35
N HIS A 213 5.93 6.41 20.91
CA HIS A 213 4.76 5.85 20.20
C HIS A 213 3.85 6.92 19.60
N GLN A 214 3.61 8.02 20.33
CA GLN A 214 2.74 9.11 19.86
C GLN A 214 3.26 9.71 18.54
N ASP A 215 4.54 10.08 18.50
CA ASP A 215 5.16 10.65 17.30
C ASP A 215 5.27 9.61 16.18
N LEU A 216 5.65 8.38 16.50
CA LEU A 216 5.81 7.30 15.51
C LEU A 216 4.49 6.80 14.91
N SER A 217 3.37 7.04 15.60
CA SER A 217 2.04 6.74 15.08
C SER A 217 1.54 7.82 14.12
N ALA A 218 2.08 9.04 14.21
CA ALA A 218 1.75 10.12 13.29
C ALA A 218 2.42 9.88 11.93
N LEU A 219 1.70 10.20 10.85
CA LEU A 219 2.24 10.07 9.50
C LEU A 219 3.26 11.16 9.21
N ILE A 220 4.43 10.74 8.74
CA ILE A 220 5.52 11.59 8.26
C ILE A 220 5.13 12.17 6.91
N GLN A 221 5.32 13.47 6.72
CA GLN A 221 5.03 14.13 5.45
C GLN A 221 6.24 14.07 4.51
N ARG A 222 6.04 14.22 3.20
CA ARG A 222 7.14 14.27 2.23
C ARG A 222 8.18 15.34 2.55
N SER A 223 7.77 16.51 3.05
CA SER A 223 8.70 17.56 3.50
C SER A 223 9.61 17.12 4.64
N ASP A 224 9.11 16.27 5.55
CA ASP A 224 9.93 15.69 6.62
C ASP A 224 10.96 14.70 6.05
N ALA A 225 10.54 13.88 5.08
CA ALA A 225 11.43 12.94 4.40
C ALA A 225 12.54 13.67 3.63
N GLU A 226 12.23 14.80 2.98
CA GLU A 226 13.20 15.66 2.31
C GLU A 226 14.18 16.32 3.29
N ALA A 227 13.68 16.84 4.42
CA ALA A 227 14.54 17.38 5.48
C ALA A 227 15.49 16.32 6.05
N LEU A 228 14.98 15.11 6.29
CA LEU A 228 15.78 13.96 6.72
C LEU A 228 16.79 13.53 5.67
N HIS A 229 16.42 13.60 4.38
CA HIS A 229 17.34 13.28 3.29
C HIS A 229 18.56 14.20 3.31
N GLN A 230 18.37 15.51 3.45
CA GLN A 230 19.48 16.47 3.54
C GLN A 230 20.39 16.20 4.74
N VAL A 231 19.81 15.88 5.90
CA VAL A 231 20.57 15.52 7.12
C VAL A 231 21.40 14.25 6.91
N VAL A 232 20.79 13.20 6.33
CA VAL A 232 21.47 11.93 6.07
C VAL A 232 22.55 12.10 5.00
N GLU A 233 22.27 12.82 3.92
CA GLU A 233 23.22 13.10 2.84
C GLU A 233 24.45 13.86 3.35
N ALA A 234 24.26 14.90 4.17
CA ALA A 234 25.36 15.63 4.79
C ALA A 234 26.22 14.73 5.70
N ALA A 235 25.59 13.89 6.53
CA ALA A 235 26.31 12.96 7.41
C ALA A 235 27.05 11.86 6.62
N VAL A 236 26.45 11.36 5.54
CA VAL A 236 27.07 10.38 4.63
C VAL A 236 28.25 11.01 3.90
N GLY A 237 28.10 12.22 3.34
CA GLY A 237 29.19 12.93 2.66
C GLY A 237 30.38 13.23 3.58
N GLN A 238 30.12 13.58 4.84
CA GLN A 238 31.17 13.75 5.84
C GLN A 238 31.86 12.42 6.20
N ALA A 239 31.09 11.34 6.30
CA ALA A 239 31.62 10.03 6.63
C ALA A 239 32.38 9.38 5.46
N LEU A 240 31.94 9.56 4.22
CA LEU A 240 32.55 8.99 3.01
C LEU A 240 32.27 9.89 1.80
N PRO A 241 33.22 10.77 1.44
CA PRO A 241 33.09 11.58 0.23
C PRO A 241 32.90 10.71 -1.02
N GLY A 242 31.94 11.09 -1.86
CA GLY A 242 31.57 10.35 -3.07
C GLY A 242 30.48 9.28 -2.88
N ALA A 243 30.07 8.99 -1.65
CA ALA A 243 28.90 8.15 -1.40
C ALA A 243 27.61 8.88 -1.76
N THR A 244 26.60 8.15 -2.23
CA THR A 244 25.31 8.67 -2.65
C THR A 244 24.20 8.13 -1.77
N VAL A 245 23.18 8.95 -1.52
CA VAL A 245 21.98 8.58 -0.75
C VAL A 245 20.78 8.61 -1.70
N THR A 246 19.91 7.61 -1.61
CA THR A 246 18.69 7.50 -2.42
C THR A 246 17.51 7.21 -1.53
N LEU A 247 16.48 8.06 -1.62
CA LEU A 247 15.20 7.83 -0.98
C LEU A 247 14.52 6.60 -1.61
N ALA A 248 14.12 5.65 -0.77
CA ALA A 248 13.48 4.40 -1.18
C ALA A 248 12.05 4.31 -0.60
N GLY A 249 11.51 3.10 -0.47
CA GLY A 249 10.28 2.85 0.26
C GLY A 249 9.03 3.52 -0.33
N GLY A 250 8.09 3.83 0.55
CA GLY A 250 6.80 4.43 0.18
C GLY A 250 6.93 5.78 -0.54
N PHE A 251 7.87 6.62 -0.10
CA PHE A 251 8.06 7.95 -0.67
C PHE A 251 8.60 7.90 -2.11
N ARG A 252 9.49 6.95 -2.43
CA ARG A 252 9.93 6.70 -3.82
C ARG A 252 8.79 6.23 -4.71
N ARG A 253 7.80 5.52 -4.17
CA ARG A 253 6.58 5.11 -4.91
C ARG A 253 5.51 6.20 -5.02
N GLY A 254 5.85 7.44 -4.70
CA GLY A 254 4.94 8.58 -4.85
C GLY A 254 4.10 8.92 -3.62
N LYS A 255 4.20 8.18 -2.50
CA LYS A 255 3.41 8.51 -1.29
C LYS A 255 3.76 9.91 -0.78
N LEU A 256 2.72 10.68 -0.45
CA LEU A 256 2.86 11.99 0.21
C LEU A 256 3.11 11.88 1.71
N GLN A 257 2.70 10.75 2.29
CA GLN A 257 2.83 10.46 3.72
C GLN A 257 3.18 8.99 3.98
N GLY A 258 3.93 8.73 5.05
CA GLY A 258 4.44 7.39 5.41
C GLY A 258 4.66 7.21 6.92
N HIS A 259 5.02 5.99 7.33
CA HIS A 259 5.31 5.66 8.74
C HIS A 259 6.81 5.75 9.08
N ASP A 260 7.66 5.61 8.07
CA ASP A 260 9.11 5.67 8.14
C ASP A 260 9.71 6.24 6.84
N VAL A 261 11.00 6.56 6.90
CA VAL A 261 11.79 7.01 5.74
C VAL A 261 12.92 6.04 5.51
N ASP A 262 12.96 5.45 4.30
CA ASP A 262 13.97 4.49 3.90
C ASP A 262 15.05 5.16 3.03
N PHE A 263 16.31 5.01 3.40
CA PHE A 263 17.45 5.47 2.60
C PHE A 263 18.38 4.32 2.24
N LEU A 264 18.64 4.21 0.94
CA LEU A 264 19.67 3.33 0.40
C LEU A 264 20.93 4.14 0.10
N ILE A 265 22.07 3.64 0.54
CA ILE A 265 23.37 4.30 0.45
C ILE A 265 24.32 3.39 -0.31
N THR A 266 25.11 3.98 -1.21
CA THR A 266 26.17 3.26 -1.94
C THR A 266 27.35 4.16 -2.24
N HIS A 267 28.40 3.61 -2.81
CA HIS A 267 29.57 4.34 -3.28
C HIS A 267 29.97 3.80 -4.67
N PRO A 268 30.30 4.67 -5.66
CA PRO A 268 30.55 4.24 -7.04
C PRO A 268 31.77 3.32 -7.21
N GLN A 269 32.73 3.38 -6.28
CA GLN A 269 33.82 2.41 -6.19
C GLN A 269 33.43 1.31 -5.19
N GLU A 270 33.28 0.09 -5.69
CA GLU A 270 32.91 -1.10 -4.94
C GLU A 270 33.79 -1.32 -3.70
N GLY A 271 33.16 -1.66 -2.57
CA GLY A 271 33.83 -2.00 -1.31
C GLY A 271 34.18 -0.79 -0.44
N ARG A 272 34.11 0.44 -0.96
CA ARG A 272 34.34 1.67 -0.18
C ARG A 272 33.23 1.94 0.82
N GLU A 273 32.03 1.46 0.54
CA GLU A 273 30.84 1.58 1.39
C GLU A 273 30.91 0.68 2.64
N ALA A 274 31.83 -0.29 2.70
CA ALA A 274 31.91 -1.23 3.80
C ALA A 274 32.17 -0.55 5.16
N GLY A 275 31.31 -0.82 6.14
CA GLY A 275 31.44 -0.27 7.50
C GLY A 275 31.12 1.22 7.59
N LEU A 276 30.31 1.73 6.66
CA LEU A 276 29.96 3.15 6.59
C LEU A 276 29.03 3.57 7.73
N LEU A 277 28.04 2.74 8.09
CA LEU A 277 26.99 3.16 9.04
C LEU A 277 27.53 3.55 10.42
N PRO A 278 28.49 2.85 11.06
CA PRO A 278 29.07 3.30 12.32
C PRO A 278 29.61 4.74 12.29
N ARG A 279 30.22 5.15 11.16
CA ARG A 279 30.75 6.51 10.96
C ARG A 279 29.64 7.53 10.79
N VAL A 280 28.65 7.22 9.95
CA VAL A 280 27.45 8.06 9.75
C VAL A 280 26.70 8.25 11.07
N MET A 281 26.48 7.17 11.81
CA MET A 281 25.82 7.21 13.12
C MET A 281 26.63 7.99 14.16
N CYS A 282 27.97 7.99 14.09
CA CYS A 282 28.81 8.84 14.93
C CYS A 282 28.56 10.32 14.64
N CYS A 283 28.52 10.73 13.36
CA CYS A 283 28.22 12.11 12.96
C CYS A 283 26.83 12.56 13.44
N LEU A 284 25.80 11.75 13.20
CA LEU A 284 24.42 12.07 13.59
C LEU A 284 24.23 12.13 15.12
N LYS A 285 24.91 11.26 15.88
CA LYS A 285 24.89 11.29 17.34
C LYS A 285 25.54 12.56 17.91
N LYS A 286 26.66 13.01 17.33
CA LYS A 286 27.33 14.27 17.76
C LYS A 286 26.43 15.49 17.60
N GLN A 287 25.51 15.44 16.64
CA GLN A 287 24.50 16.49 16.42
C GLN A 287 23.26 16.35 17.31
N GLY A 288 23.17 15.30 18.15
CA GLY A 288 22.01 15.07 19.02
C GLY A 288 20.75 14.61 18.28
N LEU A 289 20.90 14.06 17.06
CA LEU A 289 19.78 13.71 16.18
C LEU A 289 19.29 12.26 16.33
N VAL A 290 20.00 11.41 17.08
CA VAL A 290 19.69 9.97 17.19
C VAL A 290 19.09 9.66 18.56
N LEU A 291 17.82 9.28 18.60
CA LEU A 291 17.09 8.88 19.81
C LEU A 291 17.24 7.37 20.08
N TYR A 292 17.29 6.59 19.01
CA TYR A 292 17.50 5.15 19.04
C TYR A 292 18.17 4.71 17.73
N HIS A 293 19.04 3.70 17.79
CA HIS A 293 19.45 2.97 16.60
C HIS A 293 19.80 1.53 16.95
N GLN A 294 19.55 0.62 16.01
CA GLN A 294 20.02 -0.76 16.05
C GLN A 294 20.77 -1.05 14.76
N HIS A 295 22.10 -1.11 14.87
CA HIS A 295 22.99 -1.46 13.77
C HIS A 295 23.07 -2.98 13.58
N GLN A 296 23.09 -3.40 12.32
CA GLN A 296 23.32 -4.77 11.90
C GLN A 296 24.42 -4.75 10.83
N CYS A 297 25.53 -5.42 11.11
CA CYS A 297 26.63 -5.57 10.16
C CYS A 297 26.19 -6.35 8.93
N SER A 298 26.83 -6.06 7.80
CA SER A 298 26.73 -6.91 6.61
C SER A 298 27.18 -8.33 6.96
N GLN A 299 26.35 -9.34 6.67
CA GLN A 299 26.81 -10.72 6.75
C GLN A 299 27.54 -11.03 5.44
N GLN A 300 28.87 -11.11 5.50
CA GLN A 300 29.67 -11.58 4.36
C GLN A 300 29.15 -12.95 3.91
N ARG A 301 28.65 -13.03 2.68
CA ARG A 301 28.20 -14.28 2.08
C ARG A 301 29.38 -14.98 1.44
N ASP A 302 29.47 -16.28 1.66
CA ASP A 302 30.37 -17.16 0.91
C ASP A 302 29.95 -17.20 -0.57
N PRO A 303 30.81 -16.74 -1.50
CA PRO A 303 30.54 -16.79 -2.94
C PRO A 303 30.31 -18.21 -3.47
N ALA A 304 30.79 -19.24 -2.77
CA ALA A 304 30.72 -20.62 -3.22
C ALA A 304 29.32 -21.26 -3.07
N HIS A 305 28.42 -20.68 -2.27
CA HIS A 305 27.10 -21.28 -1.98
C HIS A 305 25.94 -20.27 -1.97
N PRO A 306 25.57 -19.65 -3.11
CA PRO A 306 24.44 -18.72 -3.19
C PRO A 306 23.08 -19.36 -2.88
N ALA A 307 22.99 -20.68 -3.03
CA ALA A 307 21.73 -21.39 -3.24
C ALA A 307 21.00 -21.90 -1.97
N ARG A 308 21.66 -21.93 -0.80
CA ARG A 308 21.14 -22.66 0.37
C ARG A 308 20.52 -21.81 1.49
N GLN A 309 20.42 -20.49 1.33
CA GLN A 309 20.08 -19.64 2.48
C GLN A 309 18.65 -19.09 2.41
N ASN A 310 17.82 -19.63 3.30
CA ASN A 310 16.43 -19.30 3.50
C ASN A 310 16.20 -17.87 4.06
N HIS A 311 15.13 -17.25 3.58
CA HIS A 311 14.29 -16.20 4.20
C HIS A 311 14.85 -14.84 4.66
N ILE A 312 16.15 -14.61 4.78
CA ILE A 312 16.64 -13.28 5.19
C ILE A 312 16.61 -12.34 3.97
N MET A 313 15.63 -11.43 3.94
CA MET A 313 15.41 -10.51 2.81
C MET A 313 16.63 -9.62 2.52
N ASP A 314 17.42 -9.26 3.53
CA ASP A 314 18.60 -8.42 3.38
C ASP A 314 19.69 -8.79 4.39
N ALA A 315 20.88 -9.07 3.85
CA ALA A 315 22.13 -9.23 4.59
C ALA A 315 23.04 -7.98 4.48
N PHE A 316 22.53 -6.89 3.89
CA PHE A 316 23.24 -5.62 3.82
C PHE A 316 23.48 -5.02 5.20
N GLU A 317 24.50 -4.18 5.29
CA GLU A 317 24.70 -3.36 6.49
C GLU A 317 23.50 -2.41 6.62
N ARG A 318 22.85 -2.40 7.79
CA ARG A 318 21.66 -1.59 8.02
C ARG A 318 21.56 -1.06 9.44
N SER A 319 20.86 0.06 9.61
CA SER A 319 20.57 0.66 10.90
C SER A 319 19.10 1.07 10.97
N PHE A 320 18.35 0.44 11.87
CA PHE A 320 16.98 0.82 12.19
C PHE A 320 17.01 1.93 13.24
N CYS A 321 16.59 3.14 12.88
CA CYS A 321 16.77 4.32 13.72
C CYS A 321 15.45 4.99 14.12
N ILE A 322 15.51 5.75 15.22
CA ILE A 322 14.56 6.81 15.53
C ILE A 322 15.38 8.10 15.61
N PHE A 323 15.08 9.05 14.72
CA PHE A 323 15.72 10.35 14.68
C PHE A 323 14.86 11.41 15.39
N ARG A 324 15.54 12.42 15.92
CA ARG A 324 14.96 13.67 16.38
C ARG A 324 14.95 14.64 15.21
N LEU A 325 13.78 14.90 14.63
CA LEU A 325 13.60 15.87 13.56
C LEU A 325 13.12 17.20 14.16
N PRO A 326 13.93 18.28 14.13
CA PRO A 326 13.46 19.60 14.53
C PRO A 326 12.22 20.00 13.73
N GLN A 327 11.26 20.64 14.38
CA GLN A 327 10.13 21.26 13.71
C GLN A 327 10.35 22.77 13.70
N PRO A 328 9.93 23.48 12.64
CA PRO A 328 9.94 24.93 12.66
C PRO A 328 9.13 25.43 13.88
N PRO A 329 9.52 26.54 14.52
CA PRO A 329 8.69 27.19 15.53
C PRO A 329 7.31 27.42 14.91
N GLY A 330 6.26 26.92 15.55
CA GLY A 330 4.91 26.92 14.98
C GLY A 330 4.52 28.32 14.52
N ALA A 331 4.06 28.45 13.28
CA ALA A 331 3.09 29.48 12.96
C ALA A 331 1.89 29.21 13.88
N ASP A 332 1.51 30.19 14.69
CA ASP A 332 0.40 30.09 15.63
C ASP A 332 -0.84 29.57 14.91
N VAL A 333 -1.18 28.31 15.12
CA VAL A 333 -2.49 27.79 14.76
C VAL A 333 -3.42 28.24 15.89
N GLU A 334 -4.19 29.30 15.62
CA GLU A 334 -5.23 29.79 16.52
C GLU A 334 -6.09 28.61 17.00
N GLY A 335 -5.98 28.24 18.29
CA GLY A 335 -6.88 27.29 18.94
C GLY A 335 -6.23 26.10 19.67
N CYS A 336 -4.93 25.83 19.56
CA CYS A 336 -4.29 24.74 20.31
C CYS A 336 -3.48 25.23 21.52
N GLN A 337 -4.04 25.08 22.73
CA GLN A 337 -3.43 25.48 24.02
C GLN A 337 -2.23 24.60 24.48
N LYS A 338 -1.57 23.84 23.59
CA LYS A 338 -0.36 23.09 23.92
C LYS A 338 0.78 23.52 23.01
N PRO A 339 1.94 23.95 23.55
CA PRO A 339 3.09 24.29 22.72
C PRO A 339 3.45 23.05 21.89
N CYS A 340 3.50 23.22 20.56
CA CYS A 340 3.98 22.17 19.68
C CYS A 340 5.42 21.83 20.10
N PRO A 341 5.76 20.54 20.29
CA PRO A 341 7.12 20.18 20.64
C PRO A 341 8.07 20.66 19.53
N THR A 342 9.23 21.18 19.93
CA THR A 342 10.25 21.77 19.02
C THR A 342 10.88 20.74 18.07
N TRP A 343 10.50 19.47 18.19
CA TRP A 343 10.96 18.36 17.38
C TRP A 343 9.94 17.21 17.47
N LYS A 344 10.01 16.28 16.54
CA LYS A 344 9.26 15.00 16.57
C LYS A 344 10.18 13.81 16.34
N ALA A 345 9.86 12.67 16.93
CA ALA A 345 10.55 11.41 16.67
C ALA A 345 10.14 10.84 15.31
N VAL A 346 11.10 10.46 14.47
CA VAL A 346 10.83 9.89 13.14
C VAL A 346 11.60 8.60 12.94
N ARG A 347 10.93 7.55 12.45
CA ARG A 347 11.58 6.30 12.07
C ARG A 347 12.34 6.48 10.76
N VAL A 348 13.62 6.10 10.77
CA VAL A 348 14.50 6.18 9.61
C VAL A 348 15.28 4.88 9.49
N ASP A 349 15.26 4.27 8.30
CA ASP A 349 16.01 3.06 8.00
C ASP A 349 17.12 3.39 7.01
N LEU A 350 18.35 3.07 7.42
CA LEU A 350 19.55 3.26 6.60
C LEU A 350 20.07 1.91 6.16
N VAL A 351 20.35 1.77 4.87
CA VAL A 351 20.85 0.53 4.27
C VAL A 351 22.01 0.86 3.37
N VAL A 352 23.10 0.10 3.47
CA VAL A 352 24.28 0.27 2.64
C VAL A 352 24.44 -0.95 1.74
N ALA A 353 24.44 -0.71 0.44
CA ALA A 353 24.64 -1.75 -0.56
C ALA A 353 25.88 -1.45 -1.43
N PRO A 354 26.67 -2.48 -1.78
CA PRO A 354 27.73 -2.34 -2.79
C PRO A 354 27.13 -1.89 -4.13
N SER A 355 27.91 -1.14 -4.91
CA SER A 355 27.47 -0.59 -6.20
C SER A 355 26.97 -1.66 -7.16
N SER A 356 27.61 -2.84 -7.16
CA SER A 356 27.23 -3.99 -7.99
C SER A 356 25.87 -4.59 -7.65
N GLN A 357 25.40 -4.43 -6.40
CA GLN A 357 24.11 -4.96 -5.93
C GLN A 357 23.06 -3.86 -5.74
N PHE A 358 23.43 -2.59 -5.93
CA PHE A 358 22.57 -1.44 -5.67
C PHE A 358 21.22 -1.51 -6.43
N PRO A 359 21.14 -1.91 -7.71
CA PRO A 359 19.84 -2.01 -8.39
C PRO A 359 18.89 -3.03 -7.76
N PHE A 360 19.41 -4.16 -7.26
CA PHE A 360 18.60 -5.17 -6.56
C PHE A 360 18.15 -4.68 -5.19
N ALA A 361 19.04 -4.00 -4.45
CA ALA A 361 18.72 -3.40 -3.17
C ALA A 361 17.66 -2.31 -3.34
N LEU A 362 17.82 -1.44 -4.34
CA LEU A 362 16.88 -0.37 -4.65
C LEU A 362 15.50 -0.93 -5.00
N LEU A 363 15.44 -1.96 -5.86
CA LEU A 363 14.19 -2.64 -6.20
C LEU A 363 13.49 -3.20 -4.95
N GLY A 364 14.25 -3.95 -4.13
CA GLY A 364 13.76 -4.56 -2.89
C GLY A 364 13.23 -3.56 -1.87
N TRP A 365 13.99 -2.49 -1.61
CA TRP A 365 13.66 -1.44 -0.64
C TRP A 365 12.63 -0.45 -1.19
N THR A 366 12.41 -0.39 -2.50
CA THR A 366 11.32 0.39 -3.09
C THR A 366 9.97 -0.24 -2.84
N GLY A 367 9.86 -1.57 -2.89
CA GLY A 367 8.58 -2.26 -2.69
C GLY A 367 7.55 -1.99 -3.81
N SER A 368 6.24 -2.13 -3.56
CA SER A 368 5.59 -2.48 -2.29
C SER A 368 5.98 -3.89 -1.78
N LYS A 369 5.67 -4.19 -0.51
CA LYS A 369 5.86 -5.54 0.05
C LYS A 369 5.14 -6.61 -0.78
N HIS A 370 3.94 -6.30 -1.30
CA HIS A 370 3.20 -7.23 -2.14
C HIS A 370 3.83 -7.36 -3.53
N PHE A 371 4.25 -6.25 -4.12
CA PHE A 371 4.95 -6.20 -5.40
C PHE A 371 6.20 -7.09 -5.38
N GLU A 372 7.08 -6.91 -4.38
CA GLU A 372 8.31 -7.69 -4.22
C GLU A 372 8.04 -9.19 -4.05
N ARG A 373 7.01 -9.54 -3.27
CA ARG A 373 6.63 -10.93 -3.08
C ARG A 373 6.19 -11.58 -4.41
N GLU A 374 5.36 -10.88 -5.18
CA GLU A 374 4.86 -11.38 -6.45
C GLU A 374 5.93 -11.37 -7.54
N LEU A 375 6.86 -10.42 -7.54
CA LEU A 375 8.00 -10.38 -8.44
C LEU A 375 8.94 -11.57 -8.22
N ARG A 376 9.28 -11.86 -6.96
CA ARG A 376 10.11 -13.04 -6.62
C ARG A 376 9.37 -14.34 -6.92
N ARG A 377 8.05 -14.38 -6.71
CA ARG A 377 7.21 -15.52 -7.08
C ARG A 377 7.22 -15.73 -8.60
N PHE A 378 7.03 -14.68 -9.39
CA PHE A 378 7.08 -14.70 -10.85
C PHE A 378 8.43 -15.17 -11.35
N SER A 379 9.52 -14.55 -10.88
CA SER A 379 10.90 -14.92 -11.20
C SER A 379 11.12 -16.41 -11.02
N ARG A 380 10.73 -16.97 -9.87
CA ARG A 380 10.94 -18.40 -9.59
C ARG A 380 10.03 -19.30 -10.39
N LYS A 381 8.74 -18.96 -10.53
CA LYS A 381 7.72 -19.86 -11.08
C LYS A 381 7.63 -19.81 -12.61
N GLU A 382 7.77 -18.63 -13.18
CA GLU A 382 7.60 -18.40 -14.63
C GLU A 382 8.94 -18.34 -15.37
N ARG A 383 10.03 -17.95 -14.68
CA ARG A 383 11.37 -17.82 -15.29
C ARG A 383 12.40 -18.82 -14.77
N GLY A 384 12.11 -19.57 -13.71
CA GLY A 384 13.10 -20.45 -13.07
C GLY A 384 14.24 -19.72 -12.35
N LEU A 385 14.23 -18.38 -12.33
CA LEU A 385 15.31 -17.55 -11.77
C LEU A 385 15.06 -17.18 -10.32
N TRP A 386 16.12 -17.05 -9.53
CA TRP A 386 16.04 -16.76 -8.10
C TRP A 386 16.41 -15.31 -7.83
N LEU A 387 15.39 -14.46 -7.70
CA LEU A 387 15.53 -13.05 -7.34
C LEU A 387 15.51 -12.86 -5.81
N ASN A 388 16.44 -12.06 -5.29
CA ASN A 388 16.42 -11.50 -3.95
C ASN A 388 17.04 -10.08 -3.95
N SER A 389 17.11 -9.41 -2.79
CA SER A 389 17.62 -8.03 -2.69
C SER A 389 19.10 -7.86 -3.06
N HIS A 390 19.84 -8.95 -3.29
CA HIS A 390 21.27 -8.92 -3.60
C HIS A 390 21.61 -9.34 -5.02
N GLY A 391 20.66 -9.96 -5.74
CA GLY A 391 20.96 -10.56 -7.01
C GLY A 391 19.82 -11.32 -7.64
N LEU A 392 19.99 -11.58 -8.93
CA LEU A 392 19.22 -12.52 -9.73
C LEU A 392 20.14 -13.68 -10.11
N PHE A 393 19.76 -14.90 -9.74
CA PHE A 393 20.55 -16.10 -9.95
C PHE A 393 19.84 -17.08 -10.90
N ASP A 394 20.58 -17.62 -11.85
CA ASP A 394 20.15 -18.73 -12.70
C ASP A 394 20.63 -20.06 -12.09
N PRO A 395 19.73 -20.91 -11.57
CA PRO A 395 20.11 -22.19 -10.99
C PRO A 395 20.57 -23.23 -12.02
N GLU A 396 20.18 -23.11 -13.28
CA GLU A 396 20.56 -24.04 -14.34
C GLU A 396 22.00 -23.74 -14.81
N GLN A 397 22.27 -22.46 -15.08
CA GLN A 397 23.61 -22.01 -15.50
C GLN A 397 24.58 -21.80 -14.34
N LYS A 398 24.07 -21.72 -13.11
CA LYS A 398 24.81 -21.37 -11.89
C LYS A 398 25.51 -20.01 -11.98
N THR A 399 24.88 -19.05 -12.66
CA THR A 399 25.40 -17.70 -12.89
C THR A 399 24.56 -16.65 -12.17
N ILE A 400 25.20 -15.53 -11.84
CA ILE A 400 24.53 -14.34 -11.30
C ILE A 400 24.50 -13.30 -12.42
N PHE A 401 23.33 -12.70 -12.64
CA PHE A 401 23.18 -11.65 -13.64
C PHE A 401 23.81 -10.34 -13.16
N HIS A 402 24.62 -9.74 -14.02
CA HIS A 402 25.09 -8.37 -13.82
C HIS A 402 24.01 -7.38 -14.29
N VAL A 403 23.68 -6.41 -13.45
CA VAL A 403 22.67 -5.39 -13.71
C VAL A 403 23.23 -4.02 -13.33
N THR A 404 22.81 -2.99 -14.05
CA THR A 404 23.19 -1.60 -13.77
C THR A 404 22.00 -0.73 -13.38
N SER A 405 20.78 -1.22 -13.63
CA SER A 405 19.53 -0.53 -13.34
C SER A 405 18.42 -1.51 -12.96
N GLU A 406 17.32 -0.98 -12.40
CA GLU A 406 16.11 -1.79 -12.20
C GLU A 406 15.56 -2.30 -13.54
N GLU A 407 15.64 -1.51 -14.61
CA GLU A 407 15.17 -1.87 -15.96
C GLU A 407 15.84 -3.14 -16.50
N ASP A 408 17.13 -3.33 -16.21
CA ASP A 408 17.85 -4.56 -16.57
C ASP A 408 17.22 -5.79 -15.90
N ILE A 409 16.82 -5.67 -14.63
CA ILE A 409 16.17 -6.77 -13.87
C ILE A 409 14.85 -7.15 -14.54
N PHE A 410 14.02 -6.16 -14.90
CA PHE A 410 12.76 -6.41 -15.60
C PHE A 410 13.00 -7.05 -16.98
N ARG A 411 14.03 -6.60 -17.71
CA ARG A 411 14.42 -7.16 -19.00
C ARG A 411 14.82 -8.63 -18.89
N TYR A 412 15.67 -9.00 -17.93
CA TYR A 412 16.05 -10.40 -17.69
C TYR A 412 14.86 -11.27 -17.28
N LEU A 413 13.89 -10.70 -16.57
CA LEU A 413 12.64 -11.38 -16.22
C LEU A 413 11.60 -11.35 -17.36
N GLY A 414 11.91 -10.75 -18.50
CA GLY A 414 10.98 -10.56 -19.62
C GLY A 414 9.66 -9.94 -19.18
N LEU A 415 9.74 -8.90 -18.35
CA LEU A 415 8.62 -8.08 -17.88
C LEU A 415 8.74 -6.69 -18.50
N GLU A 416 7.59 -6.05 -18.73
CA GLU A 416 7.55 -4.62 -19.00
C GLU A 416 8.01 -3.86 -17.74
N TYR A 417 8.84 -2.83 -17.91
CA TYR A 417 9.33 -2.05 -16.79
C TYR A 417 8.19 -1.24 -16.17
N LEU A 418 7.98 -1.42 -14.86
CA LEU A 418 7.06 -0.62 -14.08
C LEU A 418 7.86 0.42 -13.28
N PRO A 419 7.60 1.73 -13.46
CA PRO A 419 8.23 2.75 -12.63
C PRO A 419 7.76 2.64 -11.17
N PRO A 420 8.52 3.15 -10.19
CA PRO A 420 8.21 3.01 -8.76
C PRO A 420 6.77 3.40 -8.37
N GLU A 421 6.23 4.44 -8.99
CA GLU A 421 4.88 4.98 -8.74
C GLU A 421 3.77 3.99 -9.15
N GLN A 422 4.09 3.04 -10.02
CA GLN A 422 3.19 1.97 -10.49
C GLN A 422 3.38 0.65 -9.72
N ARG A 423 4.16 0.64 -8.64
CA ARG A 423 4.41 -0.53 -7.79
C ARG A 423 3.64 -0.48 -6.47
N ASN A 424 2.53 0.25 -6.41
CA ASN A 424 1.68 0.40 -5.22
C ASN A 424 0.67 -0.77 -5.05
N ALA A 425 1.16 -1.99 -5.33
CA ALA A 425 0.41 -3.22 -5.36
C ALA A 425 -0.03 -3.73 -3.99
#